data_AF-X0VZG8-F1
#
_entry.id   AF-X0VZG8-F1
#
_cell.length_a   1.000
_cell.length_b   1.000
_cell.length_c   1.000
_cell.angle_alpha   90.00
_cell.angle_beta   90.00
_cell.angle_gamma   90.00
#
_symmetry.space_group_name_H-M   'P 1'
#
loop_
_entity.id
_entity.type
_entity.pdbx_description
1 polymer ?
#
loop_
_entity_poly.entity_id
_entity_poly.type
_entity_poly.pdbx_seq_one_letter_code
_entity_poly.pdbx_strand_id
1 'polypeptide(L)'
;LWFDGATWSYHGSVPMYFPGCKCGFCRERFRADTGHELPEGIDWESRTFREWVNWRYDVLMGVLRNIVDAVHEVNPDAAICYNNYRRRAGSGGNGWSTAIPMRRLDLDMVMSGELDGFPGQADVQMKINRAYRCKRGAESWWPLCDHWYLWVPDTQPLSAVQSVLGCISAGGVASTGVGVETKKMAYVLRAMQDAAAPRMPYLGGETVEYAAIVASQQTMDFLGRNEPKPVWDDIHGANELLRHAHLQSSVIFDGDLEAHDLA
;
A
#
# COMPACT_ATOMS: atom_id res chain seq x y z
N LEU A 1 -17.18 4.32 -2.46
CA LEU A 1 -16.78 3.41 -3.55
C LEU A 1 -15.45 2.79 -3.18
N TRP A 2 -15.35 1.46 -3.17
CA TRP A 2 -14.11 0.75 -2.85
C TRP A 2 -13.69 -0.04 -4.10
N PHE A 3 -12.56 0.33 -4.67
CA PHE A 3 -12.05 -0.21 -5.93
C PHE A 3 -10.95 -1.24 -5.63
N ASP A 4 -11.32 -2.51 -5.76
CA ASP A 4 -10.38 -3.61 -5.61
C ASP A 4 -9.50 -3.80 -6.86
N GLY A 5 -8.37 -4.49 -6.71
CA GLY A 5 -7.50 -4.88 -7.83
C GLY A 5 -6.86 -3.70 -8.58
N ALA A 6 -6.63 -2.57 -7.93
CA ALA A 6 -6.08 -1.33 -8.50
C ALA A 6 -4.57 -1.42 -8.82
N THR A 7 -4.13 -2.51 -9.46
CA THR A 7 -2.72 -2.90 -9.59
C THR A 7 -2.11 -2.70 -10.98
N TRP A 8 -2.92 -2.35 -11.99
CA TRP A 8 -2.60 -2.31 -13.43
C TRP A 8 -1.71 -3.48 -13.90
N SER A 9 -2.02 -4.69 -13.43
CA SER A 9 -1.34 -5.92 -13.81
C SER A 9 -2.34 -7.09 -13.77
N TYR A 10 -2.03 -8.19 -14.44
CA TYR A 10 -2.96 -9.32 -14.49
C TYR A 10 -2.83 -10.18 -13.22
N HIS A 11 -3.83 -10.10 -12.33
CA HIS A 11 -3.90 -10.91 -11.11
C HIS A 11 -3.80 -12.44 -11.37
N GLY A 12 -4.25 -12.91 -12.54
CA GLY A 12 -4.28 -14.34 -12.90
C GLY A 12 -3.09 -14.85 -13.72
N SER A 13 -1.98 -14.12 -13.79
CA SER A 13 -0.77 -14.57 -14.50
C SER A 13 0.08 -15.54 -13.69
N VAL A 14 1.03 -16.22 -14.35
CA VAL A 14 2.12 -16.95 -13.71
C VAL A 14 3.45 -16.44 -14.32
N PRO A 15 4.36 -15.81 -13.56
CA PRO A 15 4.18 -15.36 -12.17
C PRO A 15 3.02 -14.38 -12.01
N MET A 16 2.47 -14.28 -10.80
CA MET A 16 1.33 -13.39 -10.48
C MET A 16 1.68 -11.92 -10.75
N TYR A 17 0.67 -11.11 -11.10
CA TYR A 17 0.81 -9.67 -11.36
C TYR A 17 1.70 -9.28 -12.53
N PHE A 18 1.63 -10.00 -13.67
CA PHE A 18 2.40 -9.62 -14.86
C PHE A 18 1.83 -8.35 -15.52
N PRO A 19 2.68 -7.39 -15.98
CA PRO A 19 2.22 -6.15 -16.60
C PRO A 19 1.31 -6.35 -17.83
N GLY A 20 0.18 -5.64 -17.86
CA GLY A 20 -0.80 -5.74 -18.96
C GLY A 20 -0.58 -4.76 -20.12
N CYS A 21 0.33 -3.79 -19.99
CA CYS A 21 0.47 -2.66 -20.91
C CYS A 21 1.16 -3.05 -22.23
N LYS A 22 0.41 -3.61 -23.19
CA LYS A 22 0.90 -3.90 -24.56
C LYS A 22 -0.09 -3.69 -25.70
N CYS A 23 -1.28 -3.15 -25.42
CA CYS A 23 -2.29 -2.81 -26.43
C CYS A 23 -1.90 -1.57 -27.26
N GLY A 24 -2.62 -1.32 -28.37
CA GLY A 24 -2.37 -0.18 -29.26
C GLY A 24 -2.33 1.16 -28.52
N PHE A 25 -3.34 1.44 -27.69
CA PHE A 25 -3.40 2.63 -26.83
C PHE A 25 -2.14 2.83 -25.96
N CYS A 26 -1.64 1.77 -25.30
CA CYS A 26 -0.42 1.88 -24.51
C CYS A 26 0.83 2.14 -25.36
N ARG A 27 0.89 1.60 -26.59
CA ARG A 27 2.01 1.80 -27.52
C ARG A 27 2.02 3.23 -28.09
N GLU A 28 0.87 3.66 -28.62
CA GLU A 28 0.64 5.00 -29.14
C GLU A 28 0.92 6.06 -28.07
N ARG A 29 0.37 5.87 -26.86
CA ARG A 29 0.57 6.82 -25.77
C ARG A 29 2.00 6.81 -25.22
N PHE A 30 2.65 5.65 -25.00
CA PHE A 30 4.05 5.65 -24.56
C PHE A 30 4.96 6.36 -25.56
N ARG A 31 4.73 6.16 -26.87
CA ARG A 31 5.47 6.84 -27.93
C ARG A 31 5.17 8.34 -28.00
N ALA A 32 3.95 8.78 -27.71
CA ALA A 32 3.62 10.20 -27.61
C ALA A 32 4.22 10.86 -26.35
N ASP A 33 4.16 10.18 -25.21
CA ASP A 33 4.61 10.69 -23.90
C ASP A 33 6.16 10.68 -23.78
N THR A 34 6.88 9.80 -24.50
CA THR A 34 8.34 9.62 -24.34
C THR A 34 9.17 9.70 -25.64
N GLY A 35 8.54 9.61 -26.81
CA GLY A 35 9.25 9.48 -28.10
C GLY A 35 9.83 8.09 -28.38
N HIS A 36 9.69 7.11 -27.48
CA HIS A 36 10.23 5.76 -27.62
C HIS A 36 9.17 4.71 -28.02
N GLU A 37 9.61 3.65 -28.70
CA GLU A 37 8.77 2.46 -28.88
C GLU A 37 8.63 1.68 -27.58
N LEU A 38 7.46 1.08 -27.38
CA LEU A 38 7.14 0.33 -26.16
C LEU A 38 8.06 -0.91 -26.02
N PRO A 39 8.66 -1.17 -24.83
CA PRO A 39 9.47 -2.37 -24.62
C PRO A 39 8.71 -3.67 -24.87
N GLU A 40 9.25 -4.55 -25.72
CA GLU A 40 8.67 -5.88 -26.00
C GLU A 40 9.06 -6.95 -24.95
N GLY A 41 9.93 -6.62 -24.00
CA GLY A 41 10.44 -7.55 -23.00
C GLY A 41 11.09 -6.85 -21.79
N ILE A 42 11.49 -7.67 -20.82
CA ILE A 42 12.18 -7.23 -19.60
C ILE A 42 13.67 -7.10 -19.93
N ASP A 43 14.19 -5.88 -19.93
CA ASP A 43 15.62 -5.61 -20.04
C ASP A 43 16.01 -4.61 -18.94
N TRP A 44 16.72 -5.11 -17.93
CA TRP A 44 17.09 -4.30 -16.78
C TRP A 44 18.15 -3.23 -17.09
N GLU A 45 18.88 -3.33 -18.21
CA GLU A 45 19.90 -2.36 -18.60
C GLU A 45 19.41 -1.40 -19.69
N SER A 46 18.29 -1.70 -20.35
CA SER A 46 17.58 -0.76 -21.22
C SER A 46 17.03 0.44 -20.45
N ARG A 47 17.53 1.63 -20.80
CA ARG A 47 16.97 2.91 -20.34
C ARG A 47 15.46 3.01 -20.61
N THR A 48 15.02 2.66 -21.81
CA THR A 48 13.61 2.72 -22.21
C THR A 48 12.72 1.77 -21.40
N PHE A 49 13.24 0.63 -20.95
CA PHE A 49 12.51 -0.23 -20.01
C PHE A 49 12.40 0.41 -18.62
N ARG A 50 13.48 0.99 -18.09
CA ARG A 50 13.45 1.72 -16.80
C ARG A 50 12.48 2.91 -16.84
N GLU A 51 12.46 3.66 -17.94
CA GLU A 51 11.51 4.75 -18.18
C GLU A 51 10.07 4.25 -18.29
N TRP A 52 9.82 3.14 -18.99
CA TRP A 52 8.50 2.51 -19.08
C TRP A 52 7.98 1.97 -17.73
N VAL A 53 8.84 1.42 -16.87
CA VAL A 53 8.44 1.03 -15.50
C VAL A 53 7.92 2.25 -14.76
N ASN A 54 8.67 3.37 -14.79
CA ASN A 54 8.26 4.60 -14.11
C ASN A 54 6.99 5.22 -14.72
N TRP A 55 6.91 5.33 -16.05
CA TRP A 55 5.74 5.87 -16.78
C TRP A 55 4.43 5.17 -16.42
N ARG A 56 4.44 3.83 -16.24
CA ARG A 56 3.22 3.10 -15.85
C ARG A 56 2.63 3.56 -14.51
N TYR A 57 3.46 3.99 -13.56
CA TYR A 57 2.98 4.56 -12.29
C TYR A 57 2.27 5.89 -12.52
N ASP A 58 2.85 6.77 -13.33
CA ASP A 58 2.30 8.10 -13.61
C ASP A 58 0.98 8.01 -14.40
N VAL A 59 0.87 7.05 -15.33
CA VAL A 59 -0.41 6.78 -16.01
C VAL A 59 -1.45 6.16 -15.04
N LEU A 60 -1.07 5.26 -14.11
CA LEU A 60 -2.01 4.78 -13.09
C LEU A 60 -2.48 5.94 -12.20
N MET A 61 -1.57 6.75 -11.67
CA MET A 61 -1.89 7.90 -10.82
C MET A 61 -2.83 8.88 -11.53
N GLY A 62 -2.65 9.11 -12.83
CA GLY A 62 -3.58 9.87 -13.67
C GLY A 62 -4.97 9.23 -13.79
N VAL A 63 -5.06 7.91 -13.94
CA VAL A 63 -6.35 7.18 -13.96
C VAL A 63 -7.04 7.24 -12.59
N LEU A 64 -6.30 7.07 -11.48
CA LEU A 64 -6.84 7.17 -10.13
C LEU A 64 -7.38 8.58 -9.84
N ARG A 65 -6.69 9.63 -10.29
CA ARG A 65 -7.14 11.03 -10.26
C ARG A 65 -8.44 11.22 -11.04
N ASN A 66 -8.45 10.85 -12.33
CA ASN A 66 -9.63 11.04 -13.18
C ASN A 66 -10.89 10.36 -12.63
N ILE A 67 -10.75 9.19 -11.99
CA ILE A 67 -11.89 8.49 -11.36
C ILE A 67 -12.33 9.17 -10.05
N VAL A 68 -11.40 9.69 -9.24
CA VAL A 68 -11.75 10.48 -8.04
C VAL A 68 -12.49 11.75 -8.43
N ASP A 69 -11.93 12.52 -9.34
CA ASP A 69 -12.47 13.81 -9.78
C ASP A 69 -13.86 13.64 -10.43
N ALA A 70 -14.06 12.63 -11.30
CA ALA A 70 -15.35 12.34 -11.93
C ALA A 70 -16.42 11.81 -10.96
N VAL A 71 -16.04 11.12 -9.88
CA VAL A 71 -16.98 10.73 -8.82
C VAL A 71 -17.38 11.95 -7.99
N HIS A 72 -16.45 12.86 -7.72
CA HIS A 72 -16.70 14.08 -6.93
C HIS A 72 -17.46 15.17 -7.69
N GLU A 73 -17.37 15.21 -9.03
CA GLU A 73 -18.27 16.01 -9.88
C GLU A 73 -19.74 15.64 -9.67
N VAL A 74 -20.03 14.36 -9.45
CA VAL A 74 -21.40 13.84 -9.21
C VAL A 74 -21.78 13.87 -7.73
N ASN A 75 -20.84 13.59 -6.82
CA ASN A 75 -21.06 13.60 -5.38
C ASN A 75 -19.74 13.90 -4.61
N PRO A 76 -19.51 15.14 -4.17
CA PRO A 76 -18.28 15.52 -3.46
C PRO A 76 -18.16 14.87 -2.07
N ASP A 77 -19.26 14.43 -1.44
CA ASP A 77 -19.21 13.75 -0.15
C ASP A 77 -18.82 12.27 -0.27
N ALA A 78 -18.75 11.72 -1.49
CA ALA A 78 -18.45 10.30 -1.71
C ALA A 78 -17.05 9.92 -1.19
N ALA A 79 -17.01 9.02 -0.21
CA ALA A 79 -15.78 8.34 0.19
C ALA A 79 -15.33 7.38 -0.92
N ILE A 80 -14.06 7.48 -1.33
CA ILE A 80 -13.43 6.66 -2.37
C ILE A 80 -12.22 5.96 -1.77
N CYS A 81 -11.97 4.71 -2.13
CA CYS A 81 -10.81 3.92 -1.73
C CYS A 81 -10.28 3.12 -2.94
N TYR A 82 -8.96 2.98 -3.07
CA TYR A 82 -8.30 2.01 -3.96
C TYR A 82 -7.53 1.02 -3.10
N ASN A 83 -7.76 -0.28 -3.26
CA ASN A 83 -7.03 -1.30 -2.51
C ASN A 83 -5.57 -1.40 -2.98
N ASN A 84 -4.64 -1.09 -2.09
CA ASN A 84 -3.21 -1.12 -2.36
C ASN A 84 -2.56 -2.42 -1.86
N TYR A 85 -2.15 -3.25 -2.82
CA TYR A 85 -1.47 -4.53 -2.59
C TYR A 85 0.06 -4.42 -2.41
N ARG A 86 0.66 -3.24 -2.20
CA ARG A 86 2.10 -3.14 -1.85
C ARG A 86 2.31 -3.73 -0.46
N ARG A 87 2.80 -4.97 -0.41
CA ARG A 87 2.94 -5.80 0.79
C ARG A 87 4.24 -6.62 0.77
N ARG A 88 4.85 -6.77 1.94
CA ARG A 88 6.07 -7.55 2.24
C ARG A 88 5.91 -9.05 2.04
N ALA A 89 4.71 -9.59 2.24
CA ALA A 89 4.45 -11.03 2.21
C ALA A 89 3.29 -11.41 1.27
N GLY A 90 3.49 -12.47 0.49
CA GLY A 90 2.48 -13.04 -0.40
C GLY A 90 3.07 -13.60 -1.70
N SER A 91 2.26 -14.35 -2.44
CA SER A 91 2.62 -14.92 -3.74
C SER A 91 2.89 -13.85 -4.79
N GLY A 92 4.15 -13.54 -5.05
CA GLY A 92 4.58 -12.66 -6.15
C GLY A 92 5.61 -11.60 -5.77
N GLY A 93 5.64 -11.14 -4.51
CA GLY A 93 6.54 -10.07 -4.05
C GLY A 93 6.32 -8.77 -4.82
N ASN A 94 5.39 -7.92 -4.36
CA ASN A 94 4.81 -6.86 -5.18
C ASN A 94 5.76 -5.66 -5.39
N GLY A 95 6.68 -5.82 -6.35
CA GLY A 95 7.62 -4.83 -6.89
C GLY A 95 7.13 -4.19 -8.19
N TRP A 96 8.01 -4.07 -9.18
CA TRP A 96 7.79 -3.36 -10.45
C TRP A 96 6.64 -3.89 -11.34
N SER A 97 6.18 -5.12 -11.09
CA SER A 97 5.26 -5.87 -11.94
C SER A 97 3.82 -5.40 -11.77
N THR A 98 3.39 -5.17 -10.52
CA THR A 98 2.22 -4.34 -10.21
C THR A 98 2.59 -2.88 -10.48
N ALA A 99 1.79 -2.16 -11.27
CA ALA A 99 2.00 -0.72 -11.46
C ALA A 99 1.44 0.13 -10.30
N ILE A 100 1.41 -0.41 -9.07
CA ILE A 100 0.96 0.33 -7.89
C ILE A 100 2.07 1.31 -7.50
N PRO A 101 1.82 2.63 -7.44
CA PRO A 101 2.84 3.59 -7.04
C PRO A 101 3.28 3.39 -5.58
N MET A 102 4.47 3.88 -5.25
CA MET A 102 4.88 4.25 -3.88
C MET A 102 5.40 5.68 -3.95
N ARG A 103 4.44 6.60 -4.13
CA ARG A 103 4.61 8.04 -4.39
C ARG A 103 3.41 8.75 -3.74
N ARG A 104 3.51 10.07 -3.46
CA ARG A 104 2.34 10.85 -3.03
C ARG A 104 1.22 10.74 -4.06
N LEU A 105 -0.01 10.54 -3.59
CA LEU A 105 -1.22 10.62 -4.41
C LEU A 105 -1.92 11.97 -4.22
N ASP A 106 -1.95 12.53 -3.01
CA ASP A 106 -2.63 13.80 -2.69
C ASP A 106 -4.08 13.86 -3.24
N LEU A 107 -4.75 12.69 -3.26
CA LEU A 107 -6.12 12.48 -3.73
C LEU A 107 -7.13 12.72 -2.61
N ASP A 108 -8.33 13.20 -2.93
CA ASP A 108 -9.42 13.31 -1.96
C ASP A 108 -10.14 11.96 -1.76
N MET A 109 -9.42 11.03 -1.15
CA MET A 109 -9.83 9.64 -0.96
C MET A 109 -9.34 9.14 0.41
N VAL A 110 -9.81 7.97 0.82
CA VAL A 110 -9.19 7.17 1.89
C VAL A 110 -8.12 6.30 1.24
N MET A 111 -6.88 6.35 1.72
CA MET A 111 -5.87 5.39 1.30
C MET A 111 -6.19 4.02 1.89
N SER A 112 -6.43 3.01 1.04
CA SER A 112 -6.69 1.63 1.46
C SER A 112 -5.52 0.74 1.06
N GLY A 113 -5.14 -0.20 1.91
CA GLY A 113 -4.16 -1.23 1.57
C GLY A 113 -4.30 -2.47 2.42
N GLU A 114 -3.54 -3.51 2.13
CA GLU A 114 -3.56 -4.76 2.90
C GLU A 114 -2.45 -4.82 3.95
N LEU A 115 -2.70 -5.40 5.13
CA LEU A 115 -1.63 -5.80 6.06
C LEU A 115 -0.88 -7.02 5.54
N ASP A 116 0.42 -7.10 5.86
CA ASP A 116 1.38 -8.12 5.40
C ASP A 116 1.16 -9.54 5.95
N GLY A 117 -0.06 -9.88 6.37
CA GLY A 117 -0.37 -11.12 7.10
C GLY A 117 0.19 -11.17 8.53
N PHE A 118 0.92 -10.15 8.97
CA PHE A 118 1.53 -10.05 10.31
C PHE A 118 0.90 -8.93 11.15
N PRO A 119 -0.03 -9.24 12.08
CA PRO A 119 -0.73 -8.26 12.93
C PRO A 119 0.18 -7.29 13.69
N GLY A 120 1.35 -7.75 14.13
CA GLY A 120 2.32 -6.93 14.86
C GLY A 120 2.88 -5.76 14.03
N GLN A 121 2.85 -5.87 12.70
CA GLN A 121 3.45 -4.90 11.76
C GLN A 121 2.42 -3.92 11.17
N ALA A 122 1.22 -3.85 11.76
CA ALA A 122 0.15 -2.97 11.30
C ALA A 122 0.51 -1.47 11.34
N ASP A 123 1.46 -1.05 12.17
CA ASP A 123 1.87 0.35 12.25
C ASP A 123 2.71 0.78 11.03
N VAL A 124 3.69 -0.02 10.58
CA VAL A 124 4.55 0.36 9.43
C VAL A 124 3.73 0.41 8.15
N GLN A 125 2.84 -0.55 7.93
CA GLN A 125 1.96 -0.54 6.77
C GLN A 125 0.96 0.63 6.82
N MET A 126 0.53 1.05 8.00
CA MET A 126 -0.29 2.26 8.14
C MET A 126 0.52 3.55 7.93
N LYS A 127 1.79 3.61 8.33
CA LYS A 127 2.70 4.73 8.00
C LYS A 127 2.92 4.82 6.49
N ILE A 128 3.11 3.69 5.81
CA ILE A 128 3.14 3.60 4.34
C ILE A 128 1.83 4.12 3.73
N ASN A 129 0.68 3.69 4.24
CA ASN A 129 -0.63 4.19 3.76
C ASN A 129 -0.82 5.70 4.01
N ARG A 130 -0.23 6.28 5.07
CA ARG A 130 -0.21 7.75 5.28
C ARG A 130 0.77 8.48 4.36
N ALA A 131 1.87 7.86 3.94
CA ALA A 131 2.86 8.47 3.05
C ALA A 131 2.28 8.85 1.66
N TYR A 132 1.18 8.22 1.22
CA TYR A 132 0.43 8.63 0.02
C TYR A 132 -0.32 9.98 0.17
N ARG A 133 -0.48 10.49 1.40
CA ARG A 133 -1.10 11.79 1.74
C ARG A 133 -2.53 12.00 1.21
N CYS A 134 -3.30 10.92 1.09
CA CYS A 134 -4.71 10.97 0.73
C CYS A 134 -5.55 11.68 1.83
N LYS A 135 -6.44 12.58 1.42
CA LYS A 135 -7.01 13.61 2.30
C LYS A 135 -8.06 13.10 3.30
N ARG A 136 -8.69 11.96 3.06
CA ARG A 136 -9.72 11.38 3.95
C ARG A 136 -9.16 10.32 4.91
N GLY A 137 -7.84 10.33 5.13
CA GLY A 137 -7.15 9.41 6.02
C GLY A 137 -6.77 8.08 5.36
N ALA A 138 -6.46 7.09 6.18
CA ALA A 138 -5.96 5.78 5.75
C ALA A 138 -6.63 4.61 6.51
N GLU A 139 -6.82 3.50 5.81
CA GLU A 139 -7.32 2.23 6.32
C GLU A 139 -6.47 1.05 5.84
N SER A 140 -6.35 0.00 6.67
CA SER A 140 -5.63 -1.22 6.30
C SER A 140 -6.47 -2.47 6.56
N TRP A 141 -6.65 -3.28 5.53
CA TRP A 141 -7.43 -4.52 5.53
C TRP A 141 -6.60 -5.73 5.97
N TRP A 142 -7.20 -6.65 6.74
CA TRP A 142 -6.49 -7.77 7.39
C TRP A 142 -7.35 -9.04 7.50
N PRO A 143 -6.79 -10.25 7.28
CA PRO A 143 -8.23 -11.72 7.24
C PRO A 143 -8.85 -12.04 8.61
N LEU A 144 -10.16 -12.26 8.65
CA LEU A 144 -10.81 -13.00 9.72
C LEU A 144 -11.34 -14.31 9.16
N CYS A 145 -10.39 -15.14 8.72
CA CYS A 145 -10.56 -16.56 8.43
C CYS A 145 -9.24 -17.32 8.64
N ASP A 146 -9.40 -18.61 8.91
CA ASP A 146 -8.38 -19.64 9.08
C ASP A 146 -7.49 -19.86 7.83
N HIS A 147 -8.07 -19.77 6.63
CA HIS A 147 -7.44 -20.18 5.37
C HIS A 147 -6.09 -19.50 5.05
N TRP A 148 -5.86 -18.26 5.50
CA TRP A 148 -4.71 -17.45 5.04
C TRP A 148 -3.57 -17.28 6.05
N TYR A 149 -3.87 -17.14 7.34
CA TYR A 149 -2.87 -16.66 8.31
C TYR A 149 -2.01 -17.81 8.95
N LEU A 150 -2.07 -19.02 8.36
CA LEU A 150 -1.24 -20.26 8.46
C LEU A 150 -0.85 -20.89 9.82
N TRP A 151 -0.70 -20.12 10.89
CA TRP A 151 -0.06 -20.57 12.14
C TRP A 151 -1.01 -20.74 13.32
N VAL A 152 -2.31 -20.51 13.11
CA VAL A 152 -3.37 -20.68 14.11
C VAL A 152 -4.56 -21.44 13.51
N PRO A 153 -5.19 -22.37 14.25
CA PRO A 153 -6.32 -23.17 13.75
C PRO A 153 -7.65 -22.42 13.75
N ASP A 154 -7.71 -21.24 14.37
CA ASP A 154 -8.84 -20.31 14.35
C ASP A 154 -8.32 -18.87 14.57
N THR A 155 -9.10 -17.88 14.16
CA THR A 155 -8.82 -16.46 14.36
C THR A 155 -9.08 -16.04 15.81
N GLN A 156 -8.10 -15.40 16.45
CA GLN A 156 -8.15 -15.01 17.86
C GLN A 156 -8.27 -13.48 18.06
N PRO A 157 -8.80 -13.01 19.21
CA PRO A 157 -8.93 -11.57 19.49
C PRO A 157 -7.60 -10.84 19.59
N LEU A 158 -6.55 -11.48 20.12
CA LEU A 158 -5.27 -10.82 20.42
C LEU A 158 -4.61 -10.21 19.18
N SER A 159 -4.51 -10.99 18.10
CA SER A 159 -3.96 -10.51 16.82
C SER A 159 -4.83 -9.40 16.22
N ALA A 160 -6.14 -9.57 16.21
CA ALA A 160 -7.06 -8.55 15.67
C ALA A 160 -6.97 -7.21 16.45
N VAL A 161 -6.84 -7.27 17.77
CA VAL A 161 -6.61 -6.10 18.64
C VAL A 161 -5.23 -5.49 18.40
N GLN A 162 -4.17 -6.29 18.18
CA GLN A 162 -2.85 -5.78 17.80
C GLN A 162 -2.89 -5.02 16.47
N SER A 163 -3.56 -5.55 15.44
CA SER A 163 -3.75 -4.86 14.16
C SER A 163 -4.48 -3.52 14.33
N VAL A 164 -5.60 -3.53 15.07
CA VAL A 164 -6.39 -2.32 15.37
C VAL A 164 -5.57 -1.25 16.08
N LEU A 165 -4.85 -1.62 17.14
CA LEU A 165 -4.06 -0.68 17.92
C LEU A 165 -2.86 -0.15 17.14
N GLY A 166 -2.19 -0.99 16.32
CA GLY A 166 -1.12 -0.57 15.43
C GLY A 166 -1.60 0.47 14.41
N CYS A 167 -2.68 0.19 13.69
CA CYS A 167 -3.28 1.13 12.75
C CYS A 167 -3.65 2.47 13.40
N ILE A 168 -4.34 2.45 14.55
CA ILE A 168 -4.76 3.68 15.23
C ILE A 168 -3.55 4.46 15.76
N SER A 169 -2.54 3.79 16.32
CA SER A 169 -1.31 4.45 16.79
C SER A 169 -0.49 5.10 15.67
N ALA A 170 -0.58 4.58 14.45
CA ALA A 170 0.08 5.13 13.27
C ALA A 170 -0.72 6.24 12.56
N GLY A 171 -2.00 6.43 12.92
CA GLY A 171 -2.86 7.50 12.39
C GLY A 171 -3.87 7.07 11.32
N GLY A 172 -4.32 5.82 11.32
CA GLY A 172 -5.44 5.34 10.48
C GLY A 172 -6.31 4.29 11.19
N VAL A 173 -7.07 3.51 10.42
CA VAL A 173 -7.98 2.47 10.98
C VAL A 173 -7.70 1.07 10.40
N ALA A 174 -8.05 0.02 11.13
CA ALA A 174 -8.03 -1.34 10.60
C ALA A 174 -9.42 -1.72 10.06
N SER A 175 -9.47 -2.29 8.86
CA SER A 175 -10.65 -2.95 8.30
C SER A 175 -10.41 -4.47 8.20
N THR A 176 -11.46 -5.25 7.96
CA THR A 176 -11.32 -6.71 7.85
C THR A 176 -12.49 -7.35 7.11
N GLY A 177 -12.20 -8.44 6.39
CA GLY A 177 -13.20 -9.34 5.81
C GLY A 177 -13.26 -10.63 6.62
N VAL A 178 -14.47 -11.02 7.05
CA VAL A 178 -14.71 -12.31 7.70
C VAL A 178 -15.01 -13.36 6.62
N GLY A 179 -14.14 -14.36 6.47
CA GLY A 179 -14.30 -15.43 5.46
C GLY A 179 -15.25 -16.56 5.87
N VAL A 180 -15.92 -16.41 7.01
CA VAL A 180 -16.86 -17.37 7.60
C VAL A 180 -18.15 -16.66 8.02
N GLU A 181 -19.14 -17.40 8.51
CA GLU A 181 -20.38 -16.82 9.05
C GLU A 181 -20.08 -15.82 10.20
N THR A 182 -20.38 -14.53 9.98
CA THR A 182 -19.94 -13.39 10.83
C THR A 182 -20.28 -13.56 12.32
N LYS A 183 -21.37 -14.25 12.66
CA LYS A 183 -21.76 -14.51 14.05
C LYS A 183 -20.70 -15.30 14.83
N LYS A 184 -19.91 -16.14 14.14
CA LYS A 184 -18.79 -16.89 14.74
C LYS A 184 -17.66 -15.96 15.19
N MET A 185 -17.46 -14.84 14.48
CA MET A 185 -16.41 -13.85 14.78
C MET A 185 -16.90 -12.63 15.57
N ALA A 186 -18.14 -12.65 16.06
CA ALA A 186 -18.70 -11.56 16.86
C ALA A 186 -17.87 -11.22 18.11
N TYR A 187 -17.17 -12.19 18.71
CA TYR A 187 -16.29 -11.97 19.86
C TYR A 187 -14.96 -11.28 19.48
N VAL A 188 -14.39 -11.63 18.31
CA VAL A 188 -13.19 -10.98 17.75
C VAL A 188 -13.51 -9.54 17.34
N LEU A 189 -14.60 -9.35 16.59
CA LEU A 189 -15.09 -8.04 16.15
C LEU A 189 -15.44 -7.13 17.34
N ARG A 190 -16.02 -7.69 18.41
CA ARG A 190 -16.24 -6.96 19.67
C ARG A 190 -14.93 -6.52 20.32
N ALA A 191 -13.95 -7.42 20.46
CA ALA A 191 -12.65 -7.05 21.02
C ALA A 191 -11.93 -5.96 20.19
N MET A 192 -12.03 -6.02 18.85
CA MET A 192 -11.57 -4.95 17.96
C MET A 192 -12.28 -3.62 18.24
N GLN A 193 -13.62 -3.62 18.36
CA GLN A 193 -14.41 -2.42 18.65
C GLN A 193 -14.08 -1.84 20.04
N ASP A 194 -14.02 -2.68 21.07
CA ASP A 194 -13.75 -2.27 22.45
C ASP A 194 -12.31 -1.73 22.61
N ALA A 195 -11.37 -2.19 21.77
CA ALA A 195 -10.03 -1.61 21.65
C ALA A 195 -10.00 -0.29 20.84
N ALA A 196 -10.75 -0.20 19.74
CA ALA A 196 -10.76 0.96 18.85
C ALA A 196 -11.52 2.17 19.43
N ALA A 197 -12.75 1.97 19.90
CA ALA A 197 -13.70 3.04 20.19
C ALA A 197 -13.20 4.09 21.20
N PRO A 198 -12.50 3.72 22.30
CA PRO A 198 -11.93 4.72 23.23
C PRO A 198 -10.79 5.56 22.64
N ARG A 199 -10.26 5.16 21.47
CA ARG A 199 -9.07 5.77 20.84
C ARG A 199 -9.39 6.55 19.57
N MET A 200 -10.55 6.30 18.94
CA MET A 200 -11.04 7.06 17.78
C MET A 200 -11.02 8.59 17.97
N PRO A 201 -11.29 9.18 19.15
CA PRO A 201 -11.22 10.64 19.34
C PRO A 201 -9.82 11.27 19.21
N TYR A 202 -8.75 10.45 19.18
CA TYR A 202 -7.36 10.92 18.99
C TYR A 202 -6.86 10.71 17.56
N LEU A 203 -7.67 10.09 16.69
CA LEU A 203 -7.31 9.87 15.29
C LEU A 203 -7.23 11.22 14.55
N GLY A 204 -6.13 11.44 13.83
CA GLY A 204 -5.86 12.73 13.19
C GLY A 204 -5.16 13.77 14.09
N GLY A 205 -4.74 13.38 15.30
CA GLY A 205 -3.83 14.20 16.12
C GLY A 205 -2.45 14.39 15.47
N GLU A 206 -1.76 15.46 15.87
CA GLU A 206 -0.43 15.81 15.38
C GLU A 206 0.63 14.77 15.79
N THR A 207 1.47 14.32 14.84
CA THR A 207 2.54 13.37 15.09
C THR A 207 3.86 14.08 15.39
N VAL A 208 4.39 13.88 16.61
CA VAL A 208 5.73 14.34 17.00
C VAL A 208 6.74 13.30 16.52
N GLU A 209 7.33 13.53 15.35
CA GLU A 209 8.18 12.57 14.65
C GLU A 209 9.67 12.81 14.96
N TYR A 210 10.42 11.74 15.22
CA TYR A 210 11.85 11.77 15.56
C TYR A 210 12.75 11.34 14.39
N ALA A 211 12.27 10.43 13.54
CA ALA A 211 12.98 9.94 12.36
C ALA A 211 11.99 9.54 11.25
N ALA A 212 12.41 9.69 9.99
CA ALA A 212 11.68 9.19 8.83
C ALA A 212 12.33 7.92 8.27
N ILE A 213 11.52 6.97 7.82
CA ILE A 213 11.95 5.76 7.12
C ILE A 213 11.69 5.94 5.62
N VAL A 214 12.73 5.83 4.79
CA VAL A 214 12.60 5.98 3.33
C VAL A 214 12.14 4.66 2.71
N ALA A 215 10.87 4.61 2.28
CA ALA A 215 10.30 3.48 1.55
C ALA A 215 10.51 3.68 0.03
N SER A 216 11.72 3.35 -0.44
CA SER A 216 12.15 3.62 -1.82
C SER A 216 11.50 2.68 -2.85
N GLN A 217 10.71 3.26 -3.76
CA GLN A 217 10.16 2.57 -4.92
C GLN A 217 11.26 2.24 -5.94
N GLN A 218 12.18 3.17 -6.19
CA GLN A 218 13.28 2.94 -7.14
C GLN A 218 14.19 1.80 -6.68
N THR A 219 14.49 1.72 -5.37
CA THR A 219 15.23 0.59 -4.79
C THR A 219 14.45 -0.72 -4.93
N MET A 220 13.16 -0.71 -4.59
CA MET A 220 12.31 -1.90 -4.68
C MET A 220 12.24 -2.46 -6.12
N ASP A 221 12.07 -1.58 -7.11
CA ASP A 221 11.83 -1.97 -8.49
C ASP A 221 13.13 -2.29 -9.27
N PHE A 222 14.23 -1.56 -9.04
CA PHE A 222 15.46 -1.68 -9.85
C PHE A 222 16.62 -2.41 -9.16
N LEU A 223 16.69 -2.41 -7.82
CA LEU A 223 17.59 -3.28 -7.05
C LEU A 223 16.88 -4.58 -6.67
N GLY A 224 15.70 -4.49 -6.05
CA GLY A 224 14.90 -5.66 -5.66
C GLY A 224 14.36 -6.46 -6.85
N ARG A 225 13.96 -5.77 -7.93
CA ARG A 225 13.51 -6.39 -9.20
C ARG A 225 12.39 -7.42 -8.94
N ASN A 226 12.65 -8.71 -9.19
CA ASN A 226 11.70 -9.81 -8.98
C ASN A 226 11.69 -10.35 -7.54
N GLU A 227 12.63 -9.92 -6.70
CA GLU A 227 12.77 -10.31 -5.29
C GLU A 227 12.81 -9.07 -4.39
N PRO A 228 11.76 -8.22 -4.34
CA PRO A 228 11.74 -7.00 -3.52
C PRO A 228 11.67 -7.26 -2.00
N LYS A 229 11.62 -8.53 -1.57
CA LYS A 229 11.46 -8.90 -0.16
C LYS A 229 12.55 -8.33 0.78
N PRO A 230 13.85 -8.30 0.44
CA PRO A 230 14.86 -7.70 1.31
C PRO A 230 14.61 -6.20 1.55
N VAL A 231 14.20 -5.46 0.52
CA VAL A 231 13.86 -4.02 0.64
C VAL A 231 12.68 -3.81 1.60
N TRP A 232 11.69 -4.71 1.59
CA TRP A 232 10.63 -4.73 2.60
C TRP A 232 11.13 -5.14 3.99
N ASP A 233 12.03 -6.11 4.10
CA ASP A 233 12.62 -6.51 5.38
C ASP A 233 13.42 -5.37 6.02
N ASP A 234 14.13 -4.55 5.22
CA ASP A 234 14.87 -3.38 5.69
C ASP A 234 13.93 -2.28 6.23
N ILE A 235 12.87 -1.93 5.47
CA ILE A 235 11.84 -0.95 5.89
C ILE A 235 11.18 -1.39 7.21
N HIS A 236 10.82 -2.67 7.31
CA HIS A 236 10.21 -3.22 8.52
C HIS A 236 11.22 -3.28 9.68
N GLY A 237 12.46 -3.71 9.43
CA GLY A 237 13.52 -3.79 10.45
C GLY A 237 13.87 -2.42 11.05
N ALA A 238 13.94 -1.37 10.23
CA ALA A 238 14.09 0.00 10.68
C ALA A 238 12.91 0.44 11.57
N ASN A 239 11.68 0.08 11.21
CA ASN A 239 10.50 0.39 12.02
C ASN A 239 10.49 -0.34 13.38
N GLU A 240 10.76 -1.65 13.40
CA GLU A 240 10.82 -2.40 14.66
C GLU A 240 11.93 -1.88 15.59
N LEU A 241 13.10 -1.51 15.04
CA LEU A 241 14.19 -0.91 15.82
C LEU A 241 13.75 0.41 16.47
N LEU A 242 13.10 1.30 15.72
CA LEU A 242 12.60 2.58 16.25
C LEU A 242 11.48 2.36 17.28
N ARG A 243 10.56 1.42 17.05
CA ARG A 243 9.52 1.02 18.03
C ARG A 243 10.11 0.48 19.32
N HIS A 244 11.11 -0.40 19.26
CA HIS A 244 11.80 -0.94 20.43
C HIS A 244 12.64 0.10 21.17
N ALA A 245 13.12 1.14 20.47
CA ALA A 245 13.75 2.31 21.07
C ALA A 245 12.75 3.37 21.59
N HIS A 246 11.44 3.15 21.45
CA HIS A 246 10.36 4.11 21.73
C HIS A 246 10.44 5.43 20.95
N LEU A 247 11.14 5.42 19.80
CA LEU A 247 11.28 6.58 18.91
C LEU A 247 10.12 6.62 17.92
N GLN A 248 9.45 7.77 17.84
CA GLN A 248 8.34 7.98 16.89
C GLN A 248 8.87 8.15 15.47
N SER A 249 8.23 7.47 14.51
CA SER A 249 8.67 7.48 13.13
C SER A 249 7.53 7.54 12.13
N SER A 250 7.79 8.20 11.01
CA SER A 250 6.98 8.19 9.79
C SER A 250 7.66 7.38 8.69
N VAL A 251 6.93 7.17 7.60
CA VAL A 251 7.46 6.65 6.34
C VAL A 251 7.32 7.76 5.29
N ILE A 252 8.33 7.89 4.45
CA ILE A 252 8.39 8.82 3.31
C ILE A 252 8.82 8.07 2.04
N PHE A 253 8.44 8.56 0.87
CA PHE A 253 8.78 7.97 -0.43
C PHE A 253 9.97 8.66 -1.10
N ASP A 254 10.51 8.09 -2.20
CA ASP A 254 11.63 8.68 -2.96
C ASP A 254 11.39 10.16 -3.32
N GLY A 255 10.18 10.48 -3.77
CA GLY A 255 9.77 11.84 -4.17
C GLY A 255 9.45 12.78 -3.01
N ASP A 256 9.69 12.37 -1.76
CA ASP A 256 9.65 13.25 -0.59
C ASP A 256 11.00 13.90 -0.28
N LEU A 257 12.09 13.44 -0.91
CA LEU A 257 13.47 13.84 -0.66
C LEU A 257 14.00 14.71 -1.80
N GLU A 258 14.68 15.80 -1.44
CA GLU A 258 15.57 16.52 -2.35
C GLU A 258 17.01 16.04 -2.22
N ALA A 259 17.87 16.40 -3.19
CA ALA A 259 19.29 16.07 -3.15
C ALA A 259 20.05 16.70 -1.96
N HIS A 260 19.43 17.65 -1.25
CA HIS A 260 20.00 18.30 -0.07
C HIS A 260 19.62 17.60 1.26
N ASP A 261 18.62 16.71 1.26
CA ASP A 261 18.24 15.87 2.41
C ASP A 261 19.16 14.64 2.59
N LEU A 262 20.09 14.44 1.66
CA LEU A 262 20.94 13.25 1.53
C LEU A 262 22.45 13.53 1.71
N ALA A 263 22.82 14.71 2.22
CA ALA A 263 24.19 15.25 2.25
C ALA A 263 24.69 15.59 3.66
#